data_AF-A0A9D5TQ68-F1
#
_entry.id   AF-A0A9D5TQ68-F1
#
_cell.length_a   1.000
_cell.length_b   1.000
_cell.length_c   1.000
_cell.angle_alpha   90.00
_cell.angle_beta   90.00
_cell.angle_gamma   90.00
#
_symmetry.space_group_name_H-M   'P 1'
#
loop_
_entity.id
_entity.type
_entity.pdbx_description
1 polymer ?
#
loop_
_entity_poly.entity_id
_entity_poly.type
_entity_poly.pdbx_seq_one_letter_code
_entity_poly.pdbx_strand_id
1 'polypeptide(L)'
;MEVLTKNVECGNILVVAKRNKILEGSIMVNTNKLKGRIVEQGLTFGSLAQKVGISPSTLGRKIRNVSDMTLEEVERIRDILNIPTNRIMEYFFTEYQE
;
A
#
# COMPACT_ATOMS: atom_id res chain seq x y z
N MET A 1 -19.12 6.40 32.35
CA MET A 1 -17.99 7.32 32.65
C MET A 1 -16.78 6.41 32.79
N GLU A 2 -15.72 6.51 32.01
CA GLU A 2 -15.04 7.72 31.56
C GLU A 2 -15.01 7.93 30.06
N VAL A 3 -15.00 9.20 29.75
CA VAL A 3 -14.94 9.84 28.45
C VAL A 3 -13.54 10.45 28.36
N LEU A 4 -13.05 10.60 27.13
CA LEU A 4 -12.09 11.61 26.66
C LEU A 4 -10.60 11.21 26.50
N THR A 5 -10.27 11.12 25.20
CA THR A 5 -9.20 11.86 24.50
C THR A 5 -7.75 11.50 24.81
N LYS A 6 -7.01 11.18 23.74
CA LYS A 6 -5.87 11.98 23.27
C LYS A 6 -5.49 11.58 21.84
N ASN A 7 -5.53 12.57 20.95
CA ASN A 7 -4.84 12.58 19.66
C ASN A 7 -3.45 11.98 19.78
N VAL A 8 -3.11 10.95 18.98
CA VAL A 8 -1.72 10.70 18.57
C VAL A 8 -1.74 10.06 17.17
N GLU A 9 -1.61 10.94 16.18
CA GLU A 9 -0.84 10.79 14.94
C GLU A 9 -1.25 9.73 13.91
N CYS A 10 -0.99 10.04 12.64
CA CYS A 10 -1.11 9.16 11.48
C CYS A 10 -0.14 7.94 11.52
N GLY A 11 0.11 7.40 12.71
CA GLY A 11 0.94 6.24 12.98
C GLY A 11 0.14 4.95 12.82
N ASN A 12 0.12 4.45 11.59
CA ASN A 12 0.03 3.03 11.29
C ASN A 12 -1.08 2.20 11.97
N ILE A 13 -2.32 2.40 11.54
CA ILE A 13 -3.39 1.38 11.70
C ILE A 13 -2.89 0.00 11.20
N LEU A 14 -2.07 -0.05 10.15
CA LEU A 14 -1.58 -1.29 9.54
C LEU A 14 -0.46 -1.98 10.34
N VAL A 15 0.33 -1.24 11.14
CA VAL A 15 1.36 -1.82 12.03
C VAL A 15 0.74 -2.35 13.31
N VAL A 16 -0.30 -1.69 13.84
CA VAL A 16 -1.06 -2.21 14.98
C VAL A 16 -1.69 -3.57 14.62
N ALA A 17 -2.18 -3.70 13.40
CA ALA A 17 -2.82 -4.91 12.90
C ALA A 17 -1.85 -6.11 12.74
N LYS A 18 -0.56 -5.88 12.43
CA LYS A 18 0.46 -6.95 12.30
C LYS A 18 1.06 -7.43 13.62
N ARG A 19 1.04 -6.63 14.69
CA ARG A 19 1.67 -6.96 15.99
C ARG A 19 0.92 -8.05 16.77
N ASN A 20 -0.38 -8.19 16.54
CA ASN A 20 -1.16 -9.32 17.02
C ASN A 20 -1.28 -10.31 15.85
N LYS A 21 -0.67 -11.48 16.03
CA LYS A 21 -0.51 -12.64 15.13
C LYS A 21 -1.81 -13.15 14.43
N ILE A 22 -2.58 -12.29 13.76
CA ILE A 22 -3.98 -12.54 13.34
C ILE A 22 -4.27 -12.17 11.87
N LEU A 23 -3.40 -11.46 11.14
CA LEU A 23 -3.71 -11.10 9.75
C LEU A 23 -2.87 -11.86 8.72
N GLU A 24 -3.31 -13.08 8.40
CA GLU A 24 -2.93 -13.81 7.17
C GLU A 24 -3.67 -13.23 5.94
N GLY A 25 -3.52 -11.93 5.69
CA GLY A 25 -4.12 -11.27 4.52
C GLY A 25 -3.05 -10.96 3.47
N SER A 26 -3.17 -11.53 2.27
CA SER A 26 -2.38 -11.09 1.11
C SER A 26 -2.87 -9.73 0.61
N ILE A 27 -1.94 -8.83 0.32
CA ILE A 27 -2.26 -7.51 -0.26
C ILE A 27 -2.58 -7.70 -1.75
N MET A 28 -3.79 -7.36 -2.13
CA MET A 28 -4.29 -7.38 -3.51
C MET A 28 -4.26 -5.97 -4.09
N VAL A 29 -3.57 -5.78 -5.21
CA VAL A 29 -3.38 -4.48 -5.86
C VAL A 29 -4.46 -4.23 -6.90
N ASN A 30 -5.11 -3.07 -6.85
CA ASN A 30 -5.92 -2.55 -7.93
C ASN A 30 -5.02 -2.04 -9.07
N THR A 31 -4.66 -2.95 -9.97
CA THR A 31 -3.73 -2.66 -11.07
C THR A 31 -4.16 -1.45 -11.90
N ASN A 32 -5.45 -1.29 -12.20
CA ASN A 32 -5.93 -0.23 -13.08
C ASN A 32 -5.87 1.14 -12.40
N LYS A 33 -6.31 1.26 -11.15
CA LYS A 33 -6.19 2.51 -10.40
C LYS A 33 -4.75 2.91 -10.19
N LEU A 34 -3.89 1.96 -9.82
CA LEU A 34 -2.48 2.25 -9.59
C LEU A 34 -1.79 2.72 -10.88
N LYS A 35 -2.07 2.07 -12.02
CA LYS A 35 -1.58 2.49 -13.34
C LYS A 35 -2.00 3.92 -13.69
N GLY A 36 -3.28 4.26 -13.49
CA GLY A 36 -3.77 5.61 -13.73
C GLY A 36 -3.02 6.63 -12.88
N ARG A 37 -2.86 6.36 -11.58
CA ARG A 37 -2.16 7.25 -10.67
C ARG A 37 -0.67 7.44 -11.01
N ILE A 38 0.01 6.38 -11.46
CA ILE A 38 1.40 6.46 -11.92
C ILE A 38 1.53 7.49 -13.06
N VAL A 39 0.61 7.44 -14.02
CA VAL A 39 0.60 8.37 -15.16
C VAL A 39 0.23 9.79 -14.71
N GLU A 40 -0.75 9.96 -13.81
CA GLU A 40 -1.10 11.26 -13.23
C GLU A 40 0.07 11.94 -12.51
N GLN A 41 0.99 11.16 -11.94
CA GLN A 41 2.21 11.66 -11.29
C GLN A 41 3.37 11.88 -12.27
N GLY A 42 3.16 11.70 -13.57
CA GLY A 42 4.20 11.85 -14.60
C GLY A 42 5.31 10.79 -14.50
N LEU A 43 5.03 9.66 -13.85
CA LEU A 43 6.01 8.58 -13.65
C LEU A 43 5.79 7.47 -14.67
N THR A 44 6.87 6.76 -14.96
CA THR A 44 6.84 5.46 -15.64
C THR A 44 6.96 4.33 -14.62
N PHE A 45 6.55 3.12 -15.00
CA PHE A 45 6.76 1.92 -14.17
C PHE A 45 8.23 1.74 -13.77
N GLY A 46 9.15 1.95 -14.70
CA GLY A 46 10.58 1.84 -14.42
C GLY A 46 11.06 2.88 -13.40
N SER A 47 10.60 4.12 -13.54
CA SER A 47 10.96 5.19 -12.60
C SER A 47 10.35 4.96 -11.20
N LEU A 48 9.13 4.43 -11.12
CA LEU A 48 8.53 4.06 -9.84
C LEU A 48 9.32 2.91 -9.19
N ALA A 49 9.67 1.88 -9.97
CA ALA A 49 10.44 0.75 -9.45
C ALA A 49 11.79 1.19 -8.86
N GLN A 50 12.51 2.08 -9.57
CA GLN A 50 13.75 2.68 -9.05
C GLN A 50 13.53 3.46 -7.75
N LYS A 51 12.48 4.28 -7.67
CA LYS A 51 12.15 5.05 -6.46
C LYS A 51 11.74 4.17 -5.27
N VAL A 52 11.08 3.04 -5.53
CA VAL A 52 10.70 2.05 -4.50
C VAL A 52 11.91 1.21 -4.07
N GLY A 53 12.95 1.10 -4.91
CA GLY A 53 14.15 0.30 -4.65
C GLY A 53 14.03 -1.16 -5.08
N ILE A 54 13.16 -1.47 -6.04
CA ILE A 54 12.96 -2.83 -6.57
C ILE A 54 13.12 -2.88 -8.09
N SER A 55 13.33 -4.07 -8.64
CA SER A 55 13.42 -4.21 -10.10
C SER A 55 12.07 -3.93 -10.78
N PRO A 56 12.05 -3.38 -12.02
CA PRO A 56 10.81 -3.18 -12.77
C PRO A 56 10.00 -4.48 -12.99
N SER A 57 10.68 -5.61 -13.17
CA SER A 57 10.02 -6.91 -13.31
C SER A 57 9.38 -7.36 -12.00
N THR A 58 10.04 -7.17 -10.85
CA THR A 58 9.48 -7.43 -9.52
C THR A 58 8.24 -6.58 -9.28
N LEU A 59 8.33 -5.26 -9.52
CA LEU A 59 7.18 -4.35 -9.39
C LEU A 59 6.02 -4.79 -10.29
N GLY A 60 6.30 -5.16 -11.54
CA GLY A 60 5.31 -5.63 -12.49
C GLY A 60 4.65 -6.97 -12.10
N ARG A 61 5.35 -7.86 -11.37
CA ARG A 61 4.74 -9.07 -10.79
C ARG A 61 3.83 -8.72 -9.61
N LYS A 62 4.28 -7.85 -8.72
CA LYS A 62 3.50 -7.40 -7.55
C LYS A 62 2.22 -6.68 -7.95
N ILE A 63 2.30 -5.73 -8.88
CA ILE A 63 1.14 -4.97 -9.37
C ILE A 63 0.13 -5.85 -10.11
N ARG A 64 0.58 -6.96 -10.72
CA ARG A 64 -0.29 -7.97 -11.34
C ARG A 64 -0.77 -9.05 -10.36
N ASN A 65 -0.51 -8.90 -9.07
CA ASN A 65 -0.85 -9.87 -8.02
C ASN A 65 -0.26 -11.27 -8.26
N VAL A 66 0.89 -11.35 -8.96
CA VAL A 66 1.65 -12.59 -9.19
C VAL A 66 2.60 -12.88 -8.03
N SER A 67 2.84 -11.89 -7.17
CA SER A 67 3.65 -12.01 -5.96
C SER A 67 3.19 -11.00 -4.93
N ASP A 68 3.26 -11.35 -3.65
CA ASP A 68 2.82 -10.46 -2.57
C ASP A 68 3.62 -9.16 -2.53
N MET A 69 2.91 -8.07 -2.23
CA MET A 69 3.52 -6.79 -1.90
C MET A 69 3.71 -6.70 -0.38
N THR A 70 4.83 -6.14 0.07
CA THR A 70 5.06 -5.91 1.50
C THR A 70 4.41 -4.59 1.94
N LEU A 71 4.17 -4.45 3.23
CA LEU A 71 3.66 -3.21 3.81
C LEU A 71 4.58 -2.02 3.49
N GLU A 72 5.88 -2.21 3.66
CA GLU A 72 6.88 -1.16 3.40
C GLU A 72 6.87 -0.71 1.93
N GLU A 73 6.66 -1.63 0.99
CA GLU A 73 6.50 -1.29 -0.43
C GLU A 73 5.22 -0.49 -0.67
N VAL A 74 4.11 -0.85 -0.04
CA VAL A 74 2.84 -0.09 -0.13
C VAL A 74 3.02 1.33 0.41
N GLU A 75 3.65 1.48 1.57
CA GLU A 75 3.92 2.79 2.18
C GLU A 75 4.81 3.65 1.28
N ARG A 76 5.90 3.09 0.72
CA ARG A 76 6.74 3.80 -0.25
C ARG A 76 5.96 4.22 -1.49
N ILE A 77 5.17 3.31 -2.07
CA ILE A 77 4.38 3.62 -3.28
C ILE A 77 3.35 4.70 -2.97
N ARG A 78 2.68 4.64 -1.81
CA ARG A 78 1.74 5.68 -1.34
C ARG A 78 2.43 7.04 -1.33
N ASP A 79 3.60 7.13 -0.71
CA ASP A 79 4.34 8.38 -0.55
C ASP A 79 4.83 8.93 -1.90
N ILE A 80 5.37 8.06 -2.76
CA ILE A 80 5.85 8.44 -4.10
C ILE A 80 4.71 8.90 -5.00
N LEU A 81 3.55 8.23 -4.92
CA LEU A 81 2.38 8.54 -5.75
C LEU A 81 1.43 9.57 -5.13
N ASN A 82 1.81 10.12 -3.97
CA ASN A 82 1.01 11.05 -3.17
C ASN A 82 -0.44 10.58 -3.05
N ILE A 83 -0.63 9.31 -2.65
CA ILE A 83 -1.94 8.71 -2.43
C ILE A 83 -2.37 9.08 -1.00
N PRO A 84 -3.50 9.78 -0.82
CA PRO A 84 -3.94 10.16 0.51
C PRO A 84 -4.37 8.93 1.32
N THR A 85 -4.06 8.92 2.62
CA THR A 85 -4.25 7.75 3.50
C THR A 85 -5.69 7.25 3.51
N ASN A 86 -6.68 8.14 3.41
CA ASN A 86 -8.10 7.78 3.37
C ASN A 86 -8.52 7.07 2.07
N ARG A 87 -7.70 7.08 1.02
CA ARG A 87 -7.97 6.43 -0.26
C ARG A 87 -7.07 5.23 -0.53
N ILE A 88 -6.20 4.85 0.41
CA ILE A 88 -5.23 3.77 0.20
C ILE A 88 -5.92 2.44 -0.12
N MET A 89 -7.08 2.20 0.49
CA MET A 89 -7.90 1.00 0.27
C MET A 89 -8.49 0.92 -1.15
N GLU A 90 -8.51 2.02 -1.92
CA GLU A 90 -8.91 1.98 -3.33
C GLU A 90 -7.82 1.38 -4.24
N TYR A 91 -6.57 1.36 -3.76
CA TYR A 91 -5.39 0.92 -4.49
C TYR A 91 -4.88 -0.44 -3.99
N PHE A 92 -4.95 -0.67 -2.69
CA PHE A 92 -4.42 -1.86 -2.03
C PHE A 92 -5.52 -2.43 -1.14
N PHE A 93 -6.13 -3.53 -1.58
CA PHE A 93 -7.14 -4.27 -0.82
C PHE A 93 -6.45 -5.36 0.02
N THR A 94 -7.04 -5.67 1.16
CA THR A 94 -6.70 -6.85 1.95
C THR A 94 -7.92 -7.75 1.99
N GLU A 95 -7.85 -8.94 1.41
CA GLU A 95 -8.87 -9.95 1.64
C GLU A 95 -8.61 -10.58 3.01
N TYR A 96 -9.60 -10.45 3.90
CA TYR A 96 -9.65 -11.23 5.13
C TYR A 96 -10.40 -12.52 4.76
N GLN A 97 -9.74 -13.66 4.85
CA GLN A 97 -10.44 -14.95 4.84
C GLN A 97 -11.10 -15.07 6.24
N GLU A 98 -12.44 -15.08 6.30
CA GLU A 98 -13.22 -15.43 7.50
C GLU A 98 -13.07 -16.91 7.86
#